data_AF-A0A834MS05-F1
#
_entry.id   AF-A0A834MS05-F1
#
_cell.length_a   1.000
_cell.length_b   1.000
_cell.length_c   1.000
_cell.angle_alpha   90.00
_cell.angle_beta   90.00
_cell.angle_gamma   90.00
#
_symmetry.space_group_name_H-M   'P 1'
#
loop_
_entity.id
_entity.type
_entity.pdbx_description
1 polymer ?
#
loop_
_entity_poly.entity_id
_entity_poly.type
_entity_poly.pdbx_seq_one_letter_code
_entity_poly.pdbx_strand_id
1 'polypeptide(L)'
;MTVPRLPVLLWGSSPEFDFRPSAVNPLSKTSQAEFNQILNSKTDNLQPPLLVFVKDSLCVEDLTQHKEDLRQVTNRSLLAYLPAVENPLSVFEDFPSYNRSYDDNVDSVSDSQLVIKPITTLDAISEIYRSIKDSSPNLIAALTGRSCSYSRSERIRRATVDNNSDTYKSKDFNPNASVMIYSCNISKNSNEFIVRGEKVLLYGSQLPSIKIKDMDFKNLSSITSCKEILDQFNNINLTLTFNGIDNNMEEVVLDFNIKNPSSGYYSMKSVIYKPNNANPEVLTSKLDIVFPFNFSYHCSNEIIFSENTTILKIPNMQIQVDAKRFGDAYDCVNFTTIPIWTGIFVTAMLGSIMIWAITMIMDIRTMDRFDDPKGKTITISALE
;
A
#
# COMPACT_ATOMS: atom_id res chain seq x y z
N MET A 1 21.26 13.12 -5.62
CA MET A 1 20.46 13.24 -4.37
C MET A 1 19.09 13.73 -4.75
N THR A 2 18.04 13.01 -4.38
CA THR A 2 16.65 13.42 -4.65
C THR A 2 16.23 14.47 -3.63
N VAL A 3 15.81 15.65 -4.10
CA VAL A 3 15.28 16.71 -3.22
C VAL A 3 13.97 16.23 -2.57
N PRO A 4 13.81 16.34 -1.23
CA PRO A 4 12.60 15.92 -0.56
C PRO A 4 11.40 16.78 -0.99
N ARG A 5 10.29 16.12 -1.29
CA ARG A 5 9.00 16.76 -1.60
C ARG A 5 8.04 16.50 -0.47
N LEU A 6 7.54 17.56 0.15
CA LEU A 6 6.79 17.49 1.39
C LEU A 6 5.49 18.28 1.26
N PRO A 7 4.41 17.86 1.93
CA PRO A 7 3.19 18.63 1.95
C PRO A 7 3.36 19.89 2.80
N VAL A 8 2.65 20.95 2.40
CA VAL A 8 2.53 22.19 3.17
C VAL A 8 1.07 22.56 3.31
N LEU A 9 0.63 22.81 4.54
CA LEU A 9 -0.69 23.31 4.85
C LEU A 9 -0.55 24.71 5.47
N LEU A 10 -1.24 25.70 4.94
CA LEU A 10 -1.24 27.08 5.42
C LEU A 10 -2.66 27.47 5.84
N TRP A 11 -2.83 28.01 7.05
CA TRP A 11 -4.10 28.49 7.56
C TRP A 11 -3.90 29.70 8.49
N GLY A 12 -4.91 30.55 8.63
CA GLY A 12 -4.82 31.75 9.45
C GLY A 12 -6.06 32.63 9.34
N SER A 13 -6.10 33.69 10.15
CA SER A 13 -7.16 34.70 10.11
C SER A 13 -6.58 35.96 9.47
N SER A 14 -6.88 36.20 8.19
CA SER A 14 -6.58 37.48 7.56
C SER A 14 -7.90 38.21 7.25
N PRO A 15 -8.12 39.43 7.77
CA PRO A 15 -9.39 40.14 7.65
C PRO A 15 -9.70 40.67 6.23
N GLU A 16 -8.76 40.63 5.29
CA GLU A 16 -8.91 41.31 3.99
C GLU A 16 -9.02 40.38 2.77
N PHE A 17 -9.01 39.07 2.96
CA PHE A 17 -9.00 38.15 1.83
C PHE A 17 -10.02 37.04 1.98
N ASP A 18 -11.11 37.13 1.19
CA ASP A 18 -11.99 36.02 0.85
C ASP A 18 -11.21 34.97 0.03
N PHE A 19 -10.31 34.25 0.70
CA PHE A 19 -9.58 33.15 0.08
C PHE A 19 -10.50 31.94 -0.02
N ARG A 20 -11.13 31.77 -1.20
CA ARG A 20 -11.73 30.48 -1.53
C ARG A 20 -10.61 29.46 -1.75
N PRO A 21 -10.66 28.28 -1.11
CA PRO A 21 -9.71 27.22 -1.43
C PRO A 21 -9.90 26.85 -2.90
N SER A 22 -8.90 27.15 -3.73
CA SER A 22 -8.88 26.66 -5.10
C SER A 22 -8.72 25.14 -5.08
N ALA A 23 -9.39 24.44 -5.99
CA ALA A 23 -9.23 23.00 -6.13
C ALA A 23 -7.75 22.71 -6.47
N VAL A 24 -7.00 22.18 -5.51
CA VAL A 24 -5.58 21.89 -5.68
C VAL A 24 -5.47 20.56 -6.39
N ASN A 25 -4.78 20.54 -7.53
CA ASN A 25 -4.48 19.30 -8.23
C ASN A 25 -3.57 18.44 -7.34
N PRO A 26 -3.98 17.23 -6.91
CA PRO A 26 -3.17 16.39 -6.03
C PRO A 26 -1.79 16.01 -6.60
N LEU A 27 -1.62 16.14 -7.93
CA LEU A 27 -0.38 15.86 -8.65
C LEU A 27 0.47 17.10 -8.92
N SER A 28 0.01 18.30 -8.52
CA SER A 28 0.79 19.53 -8.71
C SER A 28 2.04 19.50 -7.84
N LYS A 29 3.19 19.71 -8.47
CA LYS A 29 4.47 19.90 -7.79
C LYS A 29 4.78 21.39 -7.77
N THR A 30 5.06 21.91 -6.58
CA THR A 30 5.42 23.31 -6.38
C THR A 30 6.92 23.40 -6.14
N SER A 31 7.60 24.21 -6.93
CA SER A 31 9.03 24.45 -6.74
C SER A 31 9.30 25.34 -5.52
N GLN A 32 10.52 25.35 -5.01
CA GLN A 32 10.91 26.21 -3.89
C GLN A 32 10.68 27.70 -4.19
N ALA A 33 10.98 28.16 -5.41
CA ALA A 33 10.80 29.55 -5.82
C ALA A 33 9.32 29.95 -5.92
N GLU A 34 8.49 29.07 -6.46
CA GLU A 34 7.05 29.26 -6.54
C GLU A 34 6.40 29.29 -5.14
N PHE A 35 6.86 28.42 -4.23
CA PHE A 35 6.41 28.44 -2.85
C PHE A 35 6.77 29.75 -2.14
N ASN A 36 7.98 30.27 -2.36
CA ASN A 36 8.40 31.56 -1.82
C ASN A 36 7.50 32.70 -2.35
N GLN A 37 7.14 32.70 -3.64
CA GLN A 37 6.20 33.67 -4.19
C GLN A 37 4.80 33.56 -3.55
N ILE A 38 4.31 32.35 -3.34
CA ILE A 38 3.02 32.10 -2.67
C ILE A 38 3.06 32.61 -1.23
N LEU A 39 4.15 32.35 -0.50
CA LEU A 39 4.31 32.81 0.88
C LEU A 39 4.36 34.34 0.95
N ASN A 40 5.20 35.00 0.12
CA ASN A 40 5.26 36.46 0.04
C ASN A 40 3.89 37.07 -0.31
N SER A 41 3.18 36.53 -1.30
CA SER A 41 1.84 37.03 -1.65
C SER A 41 0.81 36.97 -0.50
N LYS A 42 1.04 36.09 0.48
CA LYS A 42 0.17 35.87 1.64
C LYS A 42 0.62 36.66 2.87
N THR A 43 1.88 37.12 2.91
CA THR A 43 2.46 37.87 4.03
C THR A 43 2.76 39.33 3.70
N ASP A 44 2.74 39.72 2.42
CA ASP A 44 3.05 41.07 1.97
C ASP A 44 2.02 42.10 2.48
N ASN A 45 2.56 43.23 2.95
CA ASN A 45 1.93 44.41 3.55
C ASN A 45 1.64 44.41 5.07
N LEU A 46 1.50 43.26 5.75
CA LEU A 46 1.11 43.22 7.18
C LEU A 46 2.11 42.55 8.14
N GLN A 47 3.11 41.80 7.63
CA GLN A 47 4.06 41.01 8.44
C GLN A 47 3.39 40.27 9.63
N PRO A 48 2.32 39.49 9.39
CA PRO A 48 1.60 38.81 10.46
C PRO A 48 2.49 37.81 11.20
N PRO A 49 2.20 37.49 12.47
CA PRO A 49 2.93 36.49 13.23
C PRO A 49 2.83 35.13 12.51
N LEU A 50 3.97 34.44 12.35
CA LEU A 50 4.05 33.17 11.63
C LEU A 50 4.46 32.03 12.57
N LEU A 51 3.63 30.99 12.64
CA LEU A 51 3.89 29.78 13.41
C LEU A 51 4.03 28.57 12.48
N VAL A 52 5.21 27.95 12.43
CA VAL A 52 5.51 26.82 11.56
C VAL A 52 5.64 25.55 12.41
N PHE A 53 4.66 24.65 12.29
CA PHE A 53 4.72 23.31 12.86
C PHE A 53 5.55 22.39 11.96
N VAL A 54 6.58 21.77 12.53
CA VAL A 54 7.50 20.88 11.80
C VAL A 54 7.48 19.49 12.43
N LYS A 55 7.11 18.48 11.64
CA LYS A 55 7.20 17.07 12.04
C LYS A 55 8.41 16.40 11.37
N ASP A 56 9.09 15.47 12.04
CA ASP A 56 10.27 14.82 11.48
C ASP A 56 9.98 14.01 10.20
N SER A 57 8.86 13.28 10.18
CA SER A 57 8.34 12.56 9.01
C SER A 57 6.89 12.92 8.76
N LEU A 58 6.60 13.61 7.64
CA LEU A 58 5.25 14.03 7.25
C LEU A 58 5.02 13.78 5.75
N CYS A 59 4.02 12.96 5.44
CA CYS A 59 3.58 12.67 4.08
C CYS A 59 2.13 13.13 3.85
N VAL A 60 1.68 13.14 2.58
CA VAL A 60 0.30 13.54 2.22
C VAL A 60 -0.74 12.63 2.88
N GLU A 61 -0.40 11.36 3.03
CA GLU A 61 -1.25 10.33 3.61
C GLU A 61 -1.53 10.60 5.10
N ASP A 62 -0.55 11.07 5.86
CA ASP A 62 -0.72 11.45 7.28
C ASP A 62 -1.80 12.51 7.46
N LEU A 63 -1.87 13.47 6.51
CA LEU A 63 -2.88 14.53 6.50
C LEU A 63 -4.27 13.99 6.14
N THR A 64 -4.35 12.95 5.30
CA THR A 64 -5.63 12.31 4.98
C THR A 64 -6.17 11.48 6.15
N GLN A 65 -5.30 10.86 6.94
CA GLN A 65 -5.69 10.08 8.12
C GLN A 65 -6.21 10.98 9.25
N HIS A 66 -5.54 12.09 9.54
CA HIS A 66 -5.90 13.05 10.61
C HIS A 66 -6.76 14.20 10.09
N LYS A 67 -7.57 13.93 9.05
CA LYS A 67 -8.36 14.96 8.36
C LYS A 67 -9.36 15.63 9.30
N GLU A 68 -9.95 14.89 10.22
CA GLU A 68 -10.96 15.44 11.14
C GLU A 68 -10.34 16.37 12.19
N ASP A 69 -9.14 16.07 12.70
CA ASP A 69 -8.44 16.93 13.66
C ASP A 69 -7.96 18.22 13.00
N LEU A 70 -7.41 18.11 11.79
CA LEU A 70 -6.99 19.26 11.00
C LEU A 70 -8.18 20.11 10.51
N ARG A 71 -9.35 19.50 10.30
CA ARG A 71 -10.59 20.22 9.95
C ARG A 71 -11.02 21.19 11.05
N GLN A 72 -10.81 20.85 12.32
CA GLN A 72 -11.17 21.76 13.41
C GLN A 72 -10.39 23.08 13.37
N VAL A 73 -9.21 23.08 12.77
CA VAL A 73 -8.28 24.21 12.73
C VAL A 73 -8.34 24.96 11.39
N THR A 74 -8.65 24.24 10.31
CA THR A 74 -8.65 24.77 8.94
C THR A 74 -10.02 25.23 8.45
N ASN A 75 -11.12 24.79 9.08
CA ASN A 75 -12.46 25.15 8.63
C ASN A 75 -12.69 26.66 8.82
N ARG A 76 -12.86 27.39 7.70
CA ARG A 76 -12.97 28.86 7.54
C ARG A 76 -11.68 29.68 7.54
N SER A 77 -10.51 29.06 7.78
CA SER A 77 -9.20 29.75 7.84
C SER A 77 -8.14 29.13 6.92
N LEU A 78 -8.51 28.16 6.06
CA LEU A 78 -7.57 27.54 5.14
C LEU A 78 -7.11 28.54 4.07
N LEU A 79 -5.81 28.84 4.06
CA LEU A 79 -5.21 29.77 3.12
C LEU A 79 -4.68 29.05 1.88
N ALA A 80 -3.98 27.92 2.05
CA ALA A 80 -3.50 27.09 0.94
C ALA A 80 -3.16 25.67 1.40
N TYR A 81 -3.33 24.72 0.49
CA TYR A 81 -2.83 23.37 0.62
C TYR A 81 -1.93 23.07 -0.58
N LEU A 82 -0.70 22.64 -0.34
CA LEU A 82 0.27 22.32 -1.39
C LEU A 82 0.75 20.88 -1.14
N PRO A 83 0.35 19.90 -1.98
CA PRO A 83 0.60 18.49 -1.70
C PRO A 83 2.07 18.09 -1.83
N ALA A 84 2.84 18.78 -2.67
CA ALA A 84 4.23 18.45 -2.94
C ALA A 84 5.08 19.70 -3.20
N VAL A 85 5.64 20.27 -2.14
CA VAL A 85 6.59 21.39 -2.19
C VAL A 85 8.02 20.87 -2.09
N GLU A 86 8.91 21.36 -2.94
CA GLU A 86 10.34 21.05 -2.86
C GLU A 86 11.01 21.82 -1.72
N ASN A 87 11.52 21.08 -0.74
CA ASN A 87 12.20 21.59 0.47
C ASN A 87 11.54 22.83 1.12
N PRO A 88 10.30 22.72 1.62
CA PRO A 88 9.58 23.87 2.18
C PRO A 88 10.24 24.47 3.42
N LEU A 89 10.94 23.65 4.23
CA LEU A 89 11.57 24.13 5.46
C LEU A 89 12.66 25.17 5.19
N SER A 90 13.46 24.99 4.13
CA SER A 90 14.48 25.99 3.77
C SER A 90 13.86 27.32 3.37
N VAL A 91 12.63 27.35 2.83
CA VAL A 91 11.95 28.61 2.51
C VAL A 91 11.53 29.37 3.77
N PHE A 92 11.05 28.66 4.79
CA PHE A 92 10.75 29.28 6.08
C PHE A 92 12.02 29.72 6.82
N GLU A 93 13.11 28.97 6.68
CA GLU A 93 14.40 29.32 7.28
C GLU A 93 15.02 30.54 6.57
N ASP A 94 14.98 30.61 5.26
CA ASP A 94 15.58 31.71 4.50
C ASP A 94 14.61 32.89 4.30
N PHE A 95 13.46 32.90 4.97
CA PHE A 95 12.42 33.90 4.75
C PHE A 95 12.88 35.29 5.22
N PRO A 96 13.10 36.26 4.31
CA PRO A 96 13.57 37.58 4.68
C PRO A 96 12.46 38.35 5.40
N SER A 97 12.84 39.26 6.32
CA SER A 97 11.94 40.17 7.07
C SER A 97 11.34 39.64 8.38
N TYR A 98 11.65 38.41 8.80
CA TYR A 98 11.15 37.84 10.06
C TYR A 98 12.26 37.53 11.05
N ASN A 99 12.04 37.83 12.34
CA ASN A 99 12.92 37.38 13.42
C ASN A 99 12.60 35.93 13.78
N ARG A 100 13.57 35.02 13.62
CA ARG A 100 13.37 33.58 13.77
C ARG A 100 13.65 33.11 15.18
N SER A 101 12.77 32.26 15.71
CA SER A 101 12.99 31.52 16.95
C SER A 101 12.67 30.03 16.75
N TYR A 102 13.47 29.16 17.37
CA TYR A 102 13.16 27.74 17.55
C TYR A 102 12.80 27.58 19.03
N ASP A 103 11.53 27.36 19.32
CA ASP A 103 11.05 27.27 20.70
C ASP A 103 9.98 26.19 20.83
N ASP A 104 10.18 25.31 21.80
CA ASP A 104 9.27 24.21 22.11
C ASP A 104 8.07 24.71 22.96
N ASN A 105 8.25 25.82 23.70
CA ASN A 105 7.28 26.37 24.65
C ASN A 105 6.88 27.80 24.28
N VAL A 106 6.06 27.90 23.23
CA VAL A 106 5.58 29.17 22.67
C VAL A 106 4.22 29.51 23.27
N ASP A 107 4.18 30.59 24.05
CA ASP A 107 2.94 31.11 24.65
C ASP A 107 2.33 32.27 23.83
N SER A 108 3.14 33.00 23.06
CA SER A 108 2.68 34.07 22.15
C SER A 108 3.65 34.29 21.00
N VAL A 109 3.14 34.79 19.86
CA VAL A 109 3.95 35.14 18.68
C VAL A 109 3.62 36.57 18.28
N SER A 110 4.62 37.44 18.26
CA SER A 110 4.46 38.85 17.89
C SER A 110 4.54 39.06 16.37
N ASP A 111 4.04 40.20 15.90
CA ASP A 111 4.21 40.62 14.51
C ASP A 111 5.70 40.62 14.12
N SER A 112 5.99 40.30 12.85
CA SER A 112 7.36 40.14 12.34
C SER A 112 8.18 39.00 12.99
N GLN A 113 7.57 38.12 13.78
CA GLN A 113 8.22 36.94 14.36
C GLN A 113 7.79 35.65 13.66
N LEU A 114 8.78 34.81 13.35
CA LEU A 114 8.58 33.47 12.78
C LEU A 114 9.07 32.45 13.80
N VAL A 115 8.17 31.59 14.26
CA VAL A 115 8.49 30.55 15.25
C VAL A 115 8.35 29.18 14.63
N ILE A 116 9.43 28.40 14.64
CA ILE A 116 9.45 27.02 14.18
C ILE A 116 9.30 26.11 15.39
N LYS A 117 8.15 25.44 15.50
CA LYS A 117 7.83 24.53 16.60
C LYS A 117 7.84 23.08 16.12
N PRO A 118 8.75 22.23 16.62
CA PRO A 118 8.71 20.82 16.31
C PRO A 118 7.50 20.14 16.98
N ILE A 119 6.88 19.19 16.29
CA ILE A 119 5.74 18.42 16.80
C ILE A 119 5.93 16.92 16.58
N THR A 120 5.51 16.14 17.57
CA THR A 120 5.54 14.67 17.51
C THR A 120 4.22 14.09 17.00
N THR A 121 3.09 14.66 17.41
CA THR A 121 1.73 14.22 17.03
C THR A 121 0.95 15.35 16.36
N LEU A 122 0.08 15.00 15.39
CA LEU A 122 -0.74 16.00 14.69
C LEU A 122 -1.91 16.50 15.54
N ASP A 123 -2.40 15.70 16.49
CA ASP A 123 -3.56 16.02 17.33
C ASP A 123 -3.33 17.28 18.18
N ALA A 124 -2.09 17.46 18.65
CA ALA A 124 -1.66 18.58 19.49
C ALA A 124 -1.70 19.94 18.75
N ILE A 125 -1.72 19.95 17.42
CA ILE A 125 -1.76 21.19 16.62
C ILE A 125 -3.01 22.00 16.97
N SER A 126 -4.14 21.32 17.17
CA SER A 126 -5.43 21.98 17.40
C SER A 126 -5.48 22.76 18.72
N GLU A 127 -4.96 22.16 19.79
CA GLU A 127 -4.88 22.77 21.11
C GLU A 127 -3.87 23.92 21.14
N ILE A 128 -2.67 23.69 20.59
CA ILE A 128 -1.59 24.69 20.56
C ILE A 128 -2.00 25.92 19.73
N TYR A 129 -2.59 25.70 18.55
CA TYR A 129 -3.02 26.79 17.68
C TYR A 129 -4.11 27.64 18.33
N ARG A 130 -5.07 27.03 19.04
CA ARG A 130 -6.13 27.79 19.75
C ARG A 130 -5.52 28.68 20.84
N SER A 131 -4.62 28.14 21.66
CA SER A 131 -3.96 28.89 22.74
C SER A 131 -3.22 30.13 22.21
N ILE A 132 -2.45 29.99 21.13
CA ILE A 132 -1.66 31.10 20.57
C ILE A 132 -2.56 32.08 19.79
N LYS A 133 -3.61 31.60 19.13
CA LYS A 133 -4.56 32.44 18.40
C LYS A 133 -5.31 33.41 19.33
N ASP A 134 -5.61 32.99 20.57
CA ASP A 134 -6.24 33.86 21.57
C ASP A 134 -5.33 35.05 21.95
N SER A 135 -4.02 34.84 21.95
CA SER A 135 -3.01 35.89 22.18
C SER A 135 -2.69 36.73 20.93
N SER A 136 -2.77 36.12 19.74
CA SER A 136 -2.39 36.73 18.46
C SER A 136 -3.49 36.53 17.40
N PRO A 137 -4.44 37.46 17.25
CA PRO A 137 -5.63 37.26 16.42
C PRO A 137 -5.34 37.17 14.91
N ASN A 138 -4.22 37.75 14.44
CA ASN A 138 -3.79 37.78 13.04
C ASN A 138 -2.76 36.67 12.70
N LEU A 139 -2.70 35.60 13.50
CA LEU A 139 -1.74 34.51 13.33
C LEU A 139 -1.95 33.75 12.01
N ILE A 140 -0.84 33.55 11.28
CA ILE A 140 -0.73 32.57 10.20
C ILE A 140 0.05 31.37 10.72
N ALA A 141 -0.49 30.19 10.49
CA ALA A 141 0.16 28.93 10.83
C ALA A 141 0.42 28.08 9.59
N ALA A 142 1.53 27.37 9.63
CA ALA A 142 1.99 26.45 8.59
C ALA A 142 2.29 25.08 9.20
N LEU A 143 2.03 24.00 8.45
CA LEU A 143 2.44 22.65 8.80
C LEU A 143 3.30 22.09 7.67
N THR A 144 4.48 21.57 8.02
CA THR A 144 5.34 20.86 7.08
C THR A 144 6.21 19.80 7.77
N GLY A 145 6.98 19.04 6.97
CA GLY A 145 7.86 17.98 7.46
C GLY A 145 9.36 18.29 7.28
N ARG A 146 10.23 17.46 7.85
CA ARG A 146 11.66 17.39 7.48
C ARG A 146 11.95 16.33 6.42
N SER A 147 11.22 15.23 6.47
CA SER A 147 11.33 14.12 5.55
C SER A 147 9.97 13.49 5.28
N CYS A 148 9.87 12.69 4.22
CA CYS A 148 8.73 11.81 3.99
C CYS A 148 9.29 10.43 3.66
N SER A 149 9.27 9.54 4.63
CA SER A 149 9.62 8.14 4.45
C SER A 149 8.34 7.33 4.30
N TYR A 150 7.71 7.38 3.12
CA TYR A 150 6.57 6.53 2.83
C TYR A 150 7.06 5.09 2.66
N SER A 151 7.01 4.31 3.74
CA SER A 151 7.02 2.85 3.63
C SER A 151 5.69 2.46 3.02
N ARG A 152 5.72 1.84 1.83
CA ARG A 152 4.58 1.34 1.07
C ARG A 152 3.89 0.15 1.75
N SER A 153 3.85 0.12 3.08
CA SER A 153 3.31 -0.95 3.90
C SER A 153 1.80 -0.83 4.15
N GLU A 154 1.15 0.23 3.66
CA GLU A 154 -0.30 0.40 3.79
C GLU A 154 -0.98 0.78 2.46
N ARG A 155 -0.88 -0.14 1.48
CA ARG A 155 -1.98 -0.28 0.51
C ARG A 155 -3.20 -0.63 1.36
N ILE A 156 -4.20 0.26 1.43
CA ILE A 156 -5.38 0.21 2.32
C ILE A 156 -5.64 -1.23 2.78
N ARG A 157 -5.14 -1.55 3.98
CA ARG A 157 -5.46 -2.80 4.64
C ARG A 157 -6.96 -2.77 4.82
N ARG A 158 -7.65 -3.87 4.50
CA ARG A 158 -9.06 -4.00 4.86
C ARG A 158 -9.13 -4.02 6.39
N ALA A 159 -9.31 -2.84 6.97
CA ALA A 159 -9.55 -2.71 8.39
C ALA A 159 -10.91 -3.34 8.67
N THR A 160 -10.91 -4.37 9.50
CA THR A 160 -12.12 -4.88 10.11
C THR A 160 -12.68 -3.78 11.01
N VAL A 161 -13.94 -3.40 10.81
CA VAL A 161 -14.68 -2.67 11.84
C VAL A 161 -14.68 -3.57 13.07
N ASP A 162 -13.94 -3.18 14.11
CA ASP A 162 -13.96 -3.83 15.42
C ASP A 162 -15.32 -3.53 16.06
N ASN A 163 -16.35 -4.29 15.67
CA ASN A 163 -17.55 -4.40 16.49
C ASN A 163 -17.20 -5.29 17.67
N ASN A 164 -16.93 -4.65 18.80
CA ASN A 164 -16.80 -5.26 20.13
C ASN A 164 -18.00 -6.18 20.43
N SER A 165 -17.88 -7.46 20.06
CA SER A 165 -18.67 -8.56 20.61
C SER A 165 -18.02 -9.90 20.28
N ASP A 166 -16.75 -10.08 20.63
CA ASP A 166 -16.09 -11.40 20.57
C ASP A 166 -16.64 -12.28 21.70
N THR A 167 -17.78 -12.91 21.43
CA THR A 167 -18.24 -14.04 22.25
C THR A 167 -17.55 -15.29 21.71
N TYR A 168 -16.36 -15.60 22.23
CA TYR A 168 -15.69 -16.87 21.98
C TYR A 168 -16.61 -18.01 22.44
N LYS A 169 -17.22 -18.73 21.49
CA LYS A 169 -18.08 -19.89 21.78
C LYS A 169 -17.24 -21.18 21.86
N SER A 170 -17.35 -21.80 23.04
CA SER A 170 -17.05 -23.19 23.45
C SER A 170 -15.89 -23.94 22.76
N LYS A 171 -14.86 -24.24 23.56
CA LYS A 171 -13.89 -25.30 23.32
C LYS A 171 -14.54 -26.65 23.64
N ASP A 172 -14.75 -27.51 22.64
CA ASP A 172 -15.03 -28.92 22.88
C ASP A 172 -13.69 -29.65 23.09
N PHE A 173 -13.23 -29.69 24.34
CA PHE A 173 -11.97 -30.33 24.70
C PHE A 173 -12.18 -31.83 24.93
N ASN A 174 -11.71 -32.67 24.00
CA ASN A 174 -11.49 -34.09 24.24
C ASN A 174 -9.99 -34.33 24.54
N PRO A 175 -9.62 -34.61 25.80
CA PRO A 175 -8.21 -34.71 26.22
C PRO A 175 -7.40 -35.84 25.58
N ASN A 176 -8.04 -36.74 24.81
CA ASN A 176 -7.37 -37.87 24.13
C ASN A 176 -7.39 -37.77 22.60
N ALA A 177 -7.87 -36.67 22.02
CA ALA A 177 -7.87 -36.51 20.57
C ALA A 177 -6.53 -35.93 20.09
N SER A 178 -5.89 -36.59 19.13
CA SER A 178 -4.74 -36.10 18.36
C SER A 178 -5.05 -34.85 17.51
N VAL A 179 -6.27 -34.33 17.58
CA VAL A 179 -6.83 -33.36 16.65
C VAL A 179 -7.57 -32.28 17.45
N MET A 180 -7.22 -31.01 17.24
CA MET A 180 -7.91 -29.87 17.86
C MET A 180 -8.95 -29.31 16.89
N ILE A 181 -10.17 -29.08 17.39
CA ILE A 181 -11.30 -28.57 16.58
C ILE A 181 -11.74 -27.22 17.14
N TYR A 182 -11.84 -26.22 16.28
CA TYR A 182 -12.26 -24.86 16.59
C TYR A 182 -13.50 -24.49 15.75
N SER A 183 -14.38 -23.69 16.34
CA SER A 183 -15.48 -23.06 15.60
C SER A 183 -15.02 -21.72 15.01
N CYS A 184 -15.49 -21.37 13.82
CA CYS A 184 -15.14 -20.11 13.16
C CYS A 184 -16.30 -19.13 13.19
N ASN A 185 -15.97 -17.84 13.22
CA ASN A 185 -16.94 -16.76 13.04
C ASN A 185 -17.10 -16.42 11.55
N ILE A 186 -18.33 -16.25 11.09
CA ILE A 186 -18.68 -15.95 9.70
C ILE A 186 -19.32 -14.57 9.67
N SER A 187 -18.63 -13.62 9.03
CA SER A 187 -19.20 -12.30 8.74
C SER A 187 -19.77 -12.31 7.33
N LYS A 188 -21.04 -11.92 7.20
CA LYS A 188 -21.78 -11.93 5.94
C LYS A 188 -22.12 -10.51 5.51
N ASN A 189 -21.86 -10.22 4.24
CA ASN A 189 -22.46 -9.11 3.52
C ASN A 189 -22.89 -9.64 2.14
N SER A 190 -23.82 -8.98 1.44
CA SER A 190 -24.69 -9.62 0.43
C SER A 190 -24.00 -10.51 -0.62
N ASN A 191 -22.76 -10.20 -1.01
CA ASN A 191 -21.96 -11.01 -1.95
C ASN A 191 -20.61 -11.48 -1.39
N GLU A 192 -20.06 -10.80 -0.38
CA GLU A 192 -18.74 -11.11 0.18
C GLU A 192 -18.86 -12.00 1.42
N PHE A 193 -17.87 -12.88 1.60
CA PHE A 193 -17.79 -13.71 2.79
C PHE A 193 -16.43 -13.57 3.44
N ILE A 194 -16.44 -13.47 4.78
CA ILE A 194 -15.24 -13.53 5.61
C ILE A 194 -15.45 -14.64 6.63
N VAL A 195 -14.48 -15.56 6.67
CA VAL A 195 -14.39 -16.63 7.64
C VAL A 195 -13.20 -16.35 8.54
N ARG A 196 -13.46 -16.24 9.85
CA ARG A 196 -12.45 -16.04 10.89
C ARG A 196 -12.35 -17.30 11.75
N GLY A 197 -11.34 -18.11 11.47
CA GLY A 197 -10.92 -19.21 12.35
C GLY A 197 -9.99 -18.74 13.46
N GLU A 198 -9.49 -19.69 14.24
CA GLU A 198 -8.45 -19.48 15.25
C GLU A 198 -7.09 -19.20 14.58
N LYS A 199 -6.75 -19.95 13.52
CA LYS A 199 -5.54 -19.70 12.73
C LYS A 199 -5.82 -19.21 11.32
N VAL A 200 -6.88 -19.70 10.68
CA VAL A 200 -7.15 -19.37 9.27
C VAL A 200 -8.11 -18.20 9.14
N LEU A 201 -7.70 -17.20 8.37
CA LEU A 201 -8.54 -16.09 7.91
C LEU A 201 -8.75 -16.24 6.40
N LEU A 202 -10.01 -16.38 5.97
CA LEU A 202 -10.38 -16.52 4.57
C LEU A 202 -11.39 -15.45 4.17
N TYR A 203 -11.18 -14.89 2.98
CA TYR A 203 -12.05 -13.91 2.35
C TYR A 203 -12.33 -14.31 0.89
N GLY A 204 -13.55 -14.06 0.44
CA GLY A 204 -13.91 -14.05 -0.98
C GLY A 204 -14.87 -12.90 -1.28
N SER A 205 -14.67 -12.22 -2.41
CA SER A 205 -15.55 -11.11 -2.80
C SER A 205 -16.93 -11.55 -3.33
N GLN A 206 -17.00 -12.81 -3.78
CA GLN A 206 -18.22 -13.45 -4.24
C GLN A 206 -18.21 -14.89 -3.70
N LEU A 207 -19.40 -15.43 -3.48
CA LEU A 207 -19.55 -16.83 -3.08
C LEU A 207 -19.01 -17.77 -4.16
N PRO A 208 -18.46 -18.94 -3.79
CA PRO A 208 -17.95 -19.89 -4.77
C PRO A 208 -19.06 -20.36 -5.71
N SER A 209 -18.68 -20.71 -6.94
CA SER A 209 -19.58 -21.36 -7.89
C SER A 209 -19.12 -22.79 -8.13
N ILE A 210 -20.06 -23.71 -8.18
CA ILE A 210 -19.77 -25.13 -8.40
C ILE A 210 -20.55 -25.63 -9.60
N LYS A 211 -19.88 -26.41 -10.44
CA LYS A 211 -20.45 -27.18 -11.53
C LYS A 211 -20.22 -28.65 -11.19
N ILE A 212 -21.29 -29.44 -11.25
CA ILE A 212 -21.25 -30.86 -10.93
C ILE A 212 -21.82 -31.58 -12.15
N LYS A 213 -21.01 -32.45 -12.77
CA LYS A 213 -21.37 -33.16 -14.00
C LYS A 213 -21.76 -32.18 -15.13
N ASP A 214 -22.76 -32.52 -15.93
CA ASP A 214 -23.21 -31.72 -17.08
C ASP A 214 -24.16 -30.57 -16.69
N MET A 215 -24.27 -30.23 -15.40
CA MET A 215 -25.04 -29.06 -14.99
C MET A 215 -24.30 -27.75 -15.29
N ASP A 216 -25.06 -26.66 -15.45
CA ASP A 216 -24.49 -25.32 -15.50
C ASP A 216 -23.86 -24.92 -14.16
N PHE A 217 -22.97 -23.92 -14.19
CA PHE A 217 -22.40 -23.36 -12.97
C PHE A 217 -23.50 -22.76 -12.10
N LYS A 218 -23.52 -23.14 -10.83
CA LYS A 218 -24.44 -22.59 -9.84
C LYS A 218 -23.65 -21.92 -8.72
N ASN A 219 -24.10 -20.73 -8.32
CA ASN A 219 -23.50 -19.97 -7.23
C ASN A 219 -24.02 -20.49 -5.89
N LEU A 220 -23.11 -20.78 -4.96
CA LEU A 220 -23.46 -21.15 -3.59
C LEU A 220 -24.14 -19.97 -2.89
N SER A 221 -25.11 -20.25 -2.01
CA SER A 221 -26.01 -19.23 -1.47
C SER A 221 -25.49 -18.55 -0.20
N SER A 222 -25.18 -19.33 0.83
CA SER A 222 -24.73 -18.80 2.12
C SER A 222 -23.97 -19.86 2.91
N ILE A 223 -22.98 -19.42 3.69
CA ILE A 223 -22.23 -20.30 4.60
C ILE A 223 -23.07 -20.51 5.86
N THR A 224 -23.40 -21.75 6.19
CA THR A 224 -24.17 -22.14 7.39
C THR A 224 -23.27 -22.33 8.59
N SER A 225 -22.16 -23.06 8.41
CA SER A 225 -21.25 -23.40 9.48
C SER A 225 -19.81 -23.43 8.98
N CYS A 226 -18.88 -23.26 9.91
CA CYS A 226 -17.46 -23.36 9.65
C CYS A 226 -16.80 -24.07 10.82
N LYS A 227 -15.85 -24.96 10.52
CA LYS A 227 -15.03 -25.67 11.49
C LYS A 227 -13.58 -25.65 11.04
N GLU A 228 -12.67 -25.44 11.97
CA GLU A 228 -11.23 -25.51 11.73
C GLU A 228 -10.64 -26.67 12.52
N ILE A 229 -9.89 -27.53 11.85
CA ILE A 229 -9.32 -28.75 12.41
C ILE A 229 -7.81 -28.68 12.26
N LEU A 230 -7.09 -28.72 13.38
CA LEU A 230 -5.63 -28.78 13.42
C LEU A 230 -5.17 -30.20 13.74
N ASP A 231 -4.29 -30.72 12.90
CA ASP A 231 -3.64 -32.00 13.10
C ASP A 231 -2.30 -31.85 13.86
N GLN A 232 -1.76 -32.95 14.38
CA GLN A 232 -0.49 -32.98 15.13
C GLN A 232 0.70 -32.44 14.32
N PHE A 233 0.62 -32.54 12.99
CA PHE A 233 1.64 -32.05 12.05
C PHE A 233 1.47 -30.57 11.67
N ASN A 234 0.64 -29.81 12.40
CA ASN A 234 0.33 -28.40 12.13
C ASN A 234 -0.27 -28.18 10.73
N ASN A 235 -0.88 -29.21 10.16
CA ASN A 235 -1.74 -29.10 8.99
C ASN A 235 -3.11 -28.60 9.44
N ILE A 236 -3.70 -27.72 8.64
CA ILE A 236 -4.97 -27.08 8.96
C ILE A 236 -6.00 -27.48 7.92
N ASN A 237 -7.11 -28.01 8.38
CA ASN A 237 -8.27 -28.28 7.54
C ASN A 237 -9.38 -27.30 7.91
N LEU A 238 -9.75 -26.43 6.98
CA LEU A 238 -10.88 -25.52 7.13
C LEU A 238 -12.09 -26.13 6.42
N THR A 239 -13.07 -26.57 7.18
CA THR A 239 -14.34 -27.10 6.68
C THR A 239 -15.37 -25.98 6.63
N LEU A 240 -15.84 -25.66 5.43
CA LEU A 240 -16.93 -24.71 5.19
C LEU A 240 -18.16 -25.45 4.71
N THR A 241 -19.28 -25.14 5.33
CA THR A 241 -20.56 -25.70 4.95
C THR A 241 -21.45 -24.61 4.36
N PHE A 242 -21.97 -24.86 3.18
CA PHE A 242 -22.83 -23.95 2.44
C PHE A 242 -24.23 -24.53 2.33
N ASN A 243 -25.24 -23.67 2.45
CA ASN A 243 -26.59 -23.96 2.01
C ASN A 243 -26.54 -24.20 0.50
N GLY A 244 -27.04 -25.36 0.08
CA GLY A 244 -27.08 -25.66 -1.33
C GLY A 244 -28.19 -24.89 -2.06
N ILE A 245 -28.34 -25.20 -3.34
CA ILE A 245 -28.94 -24.32 -4.33
C ILE A 245 -30.33 -24.81 -4.75
N ASP A 246 -30.60 -26.12 -4.60
CA ASP A 246 -31.85 -26.80 -4.97
C ASP A 246 -32.16 -27.95 -4.01
N ASN A 247 -33.38 -28.50 -4.06
CA ASN A 247 -33.83 -29.65 -3.26
C ASN A 247 -32.93 -30.92 -3.38
N ASN A 248 -32.08 -31.02 -4.41
CA ASN A 248 -31.15 -32.15 -4.58
C ASN A 248 -29.78 -31.92 -3.91
N MET A 249 -29.46 -30.68 -3.53
CA MET A 249 -28.26 -30.30 -2.79
C MET A 249 -28.71 -29.43 -1.62
N GLU A 250 -29.11 -30.07 -0.53
CA GLU A 250 -29.48 -29.34 0.68
C GLU A 250 -28.25 -28.67 1.31
N GLU A 251 -27.09 -29.35 1.24
CA GLU A 251 -25.87 -28.89 1.88
C GLU A 251 -24.63 -29.26 1.03
N VAL A 252 -23.70 -28.30 0.90
CA VAL A 252 -22.43 -28.47 0.21
C VAL A 252 -21.29 -28.21 1.20
N VAL A 253 -20.48 -29.24 1.45
CA VAL A 253 -19.34 -29.15 2.36
C VAL A 253 -18.04 -29.10 1.56
N LEU A 254 -17.21 -28.11 1.83
CA LEU A 254 -15.89 -27.90 1.23
C LEU A 254 -14.81 -27.90 2.32
N ASP A 255 -13.87 -28.86 2.24
CA ASP A 255 -12.71 -28.91 3.12
C ASP A 255 -11.46 -28.40 2.41
N PHE A 256 -10.93 -27.27 2.89
CA PHE A 256 -9.68 -26.70 2.41
C PHE A 256 -8.52 -27.27 3.21
N ASN A 257 -7.66 -28.05 2.54
CA ASN A 257 -6.49 -28.66 3.17
C ASN A 257 -5.27 -27.74 2.98
N ILE A 258 -4.81 -27.15 4.08
CA ILE A 258 -3.65 -26.26 4.13
C ILE A 258 -2.52 -27.03 4.81
N LYS A 259 -1.49 -27.33 4.02
CA LYS A 259 -0.30 -28.04 4.51
C LYS A 259 0.77 -27.03 4.87
N ASN A 260 1.53 -27.36 5.91
CA ASN A 260 2.72 -26.64 6.30
C ASN A 260 3.96 -27.51 6.00
N PRO A 261 4.47 -27.50 4.76
CA PRO A 261 5.64 -28.30 4.38
C PRO A 261 6.96 -27.71 4.91
N SER A 262 7.12 -27.52 6.22
CA SER A 262 8.35 -27.21 7.01
C SER A 262 9.35 -26.14 6.51
N SER A 263 9.15 -25.53 5.35
CA SER A 263 10.12 -24.70 4.60
C SER A 263 9.80 -23.20 4.71
N GLY A 264 8.95 -22.81 5.65
CA GLY A 264 8.52 -21.40 5.80
C GLY A 264 7.37 -20.99 4.87
N TYR A 265 6.72 -21.94 4.21
CA TYR A 265 5.61 -21.71 3.29
C TYR A 265 4.40 -22.57 3.67
N TYR A 266 3.20 -22.04 3.49
CA TYR A 266 1.96 -22.81 3.45
C TYR A 266 1.65 -23.21 2.01
N SER A 267 1.02 -24.37 1.83
CA SER A 267 0.56 -24.84 0.53
C SER A 267 -0.88 -25.35 0.61
N MET A 268 -1.71 -24.95 -0.36
CA MET A 268 -3.08 -25.44 -0.52
C MET A 268 -3.28 -25.91 -1.95
N LYS A 269 -3.25 -27.21 -2.20
CA LYS A 269 -3.40 -27.74 -3.58
C LYS A 269 -4.79 -28.29 -3.87
N SER A 270 -5.50 -28.70 -2.82
CA SER A 270 -6.71 -29.50 -2.94
C SER A 270 -7.81 -29.01 -2.01
N VAL A 271 -9.04 -29.04 -2.53
CA VAL A 271 -10.26 -28.84 -1.77
C VAL A 271 -11.07 -30.12 -1.87
N ILE A 272 -11.49 -30.69 -0.75
CA ILE A 272 -12.33 -31.89 -0.75
C ILE A 272 -13.79 -31.44 -0.75
N TYR A 273 -14.52 -31.83 -1.79
CA TYR A 273 -15.96 -31.65 -1.89
C TYR A 273 -16.67 -32.87 -1.31
N LYS A 274 -17.54 -32.64 -0.31
CA LYS A 274 -18.33 -33.68 0.37
C LYS A 274 -19.82 -33.49 0.01
N PRO A 275 -20.33 -34.21 -0.99
CA PRO A 275 -21.77 -34.24 -1.29
C PRO A 275 -22.56 -35.02 -0.22
N ASN A 276 -23.82 -34.66 -0.01
CA ASN A 276 -24.66 -35.26 1.04
C ASN A 276 -24.92 -36.78 0.85
N ASN A 277 -25.00 -37.25 -0.40
CA ASN A 277 -25.35 -38.63 -0.77
C ASN A 277 -24.29 -39.33 -1.64
N ALA A 278 -23.03 -38.87 -1.63
CA ALA A 278 -21.96 -39.49 -2.41
C ALA A 278 -20.60 -39.43 -1.69
N ASN A 279 -19.63 -40.15 -2.23
CA ASN A 279 -18.28 -40.16 -1.69
C ASN A 279 -17.61 -38.78 -1.87
N PRO A 280 -16.70 -38.41 -0.94
CA PRO A 280 -15.92 -37.18 -1.08
C PRO A 280 -15.07 -37.20 -2.36
N GLU A 281 -15.08 -36.10 -3.10
CA GLU A 281 -14.26 -35.87 -4.29
C GLU A 281 -13.14 -34.88 -3.96
N VAL A 282 -11.90 -35.19 -4.36
CA VAL A 282 -10.75 -34.30 -4.12
C VAL A 282 -10.56 -33.44 -5.36
N LEU A 283 -10.91 -32.15 -5.27
CA LEU A 283 -10.74 -31.18 -6.35
C LEU A 283 -9.33 -30.58 -6.28
N THR A 284 -8.56 -30.69 -7.36
CA THR A 284 -7.20 -30.15 -7.42
C THR A 284 -7.13 -28.87 -8.25
N SER A 285 -6.32 -27.91 -7.82
CA SER A 285 -6.05 -26.73 -8.64
C SER A 285 -4.88 -26.97 -9.58
N LYS A 286 -4.97 -26.37 -10.78
CA LYS A 286 -3.83 -26.28 -11.70
C LYS A 286 -2.78 -25.27 -11.23
N LEU A 287 -3.20 -24.30 -10.41
CA LEU A 287 -2.31 -23.31 -9.81
C LEU A 287 -1.75 -23.89 -8.51
N ASP A 288 -0.43 -23.86 -8.36
CA ASP A 288 0.19 -24.17 -7.07
C ASP A 288 0.00 -22.96 -6.14
N ILE A 289 -0.95 -23.06 -5.21
CA ILE A 289 -1.18 -22.04 -4.20
C ILE A 289 -0.17 -22.27 -3.07
N VAL A 290 0.89 -21.48 -3.08
CA VAL A 290 1.96 -21.50 -2.09
C VAL A 290 2.27 -20.06 -1.68
N PHE A 291 2.38 -19.82 -0.38
CA PHE A 291 2.64 -18.49 0.16
C PHE A 291 3.49 -18.56 1.44
N PRO A 292 4.40 -17.58 1.65
CA PRO A 292 5.27 -17.57 2.83
C PRO A 292 4.50 -17.28 4.12
N PHE A 293 5.07 -17.66 5.26
CA PHE A 293 4.54 -17.30 6.56
C PHE A 293 4.45 -15.77 6.73
N ASN A 294 3.48 -15.29 7.51
CA ASN A 294 3.15 -13.88 7.73
C ASN A 294 2.57 -13.11 6.53
N PHE A 295 2.51 -13.72 5.34
CA PHE A 295 1.84 -13.14 4.18
C PHE A 295 0.46 -13.76 4.01
N SER A 296 -0.48 -12.97 3.49
CA SER A 296 -1.73 -13.48 2.93
C SER A 296 -1.48 -13.91 1.49
N TYR A 297 -2.12 -14.97 1.03
CA TYR A 297 -2.22 -15.25 -0.41
C TYR A 297 -3.45 -14.54 -0.96
N HIS A 298 -3.30 -13.84 -2.08
CA HIS A 298 -4.39 -13.12 -2.74
C HIS A 298 -4.43 -13.47 -4.22
N CYS A 299 -5.62 -13.67 -4.77
CA CYS A 299 -5.78 -13.86 -6.20
C CYS A 299 -7.03 -13.16 -6.70
N SER A 300 -6.87 -12.08 -7.48
CA SER A 300 -7.99 -11.36 -8.10
C SER A 300 -8.74 -12.19 -9.14
N ASN A 301 -8.06 -13.14 -9.78
CA ASN A 301 -8.64 -14.02 -10.80
C ASN A 301 -9.42 -15.17 -10.16
N GLU A 302 -10.27 -15.84 -10.94
CA GLU A 302 -10.96 -17.05 -10.48
C GLU A 302 -9.99 -18.22 -10.31
N ILE A 303 -9.90 -18.74 -9.09
CA ILE A 303 -9.17 -19.97 -8.81
C ILE A 303 -10.10 -21.14 -9.11
N ILE A 304 -9.64 -22.02 -10.00
CA ILE A 304 -10.40 -23.19 -10.45
C ILE A 304 -9.81 -24.43 -9.79
N PHE A 305 -10.65 -25.18 -9.09
CA PHE A 305 -10.38 -26.53 -8.62
C PHE A 305 -11.26 -27.48 -9.42
N SER A 306 -10.66 -28.53 -9.98
CA SER A 306 -11.40 -29.44 -10.86
C SER A 306 -10.96 -30.88 -10.64
N GLU A 307 -11.92 -31.79 -10.69
CA GLU A 307 -11.67 -33.24 -10.76
C GLU A 307 -12.74 -33.85 -11.66
N ASN A 308 -12.32 -34.53 -12.73
CA ASN A 308 -13.19 -35.15 -13.74
C ASN A 308 -14.31 -34.23 -14.25
N THR A 309 -15.48 -34.29 -13.62
CA THR A 309 -16.70 -33.57 -14.03
C THR A 309 -17.16 -32.51 -13.03
N THR A 310 -16.49 -32.40 -11.89
CA THR A 310 -16.80 -31.42 -10.84
C THR A 310 -15.79 -30.28 -10.92
N ILE A 311 -16.29 -29.04 -11.01
CA ILE A 311 -15.48 -27.84 -11.12
C ILE A 311 -15.97 -26.82 -10.09
N LEU A 312 -15.08 -26.39 -9.20
CA LEU A 312 -15.31 -25.34 -8.23
C LEU A 312 -14.50 -24.11 -8.65
N LYS A 313 -15.16 -22.95 -8.69
CA LYS A 313 -14.52 -21.66 -8.95
C LYS A 313 -14.69 -20.73 -7.77
N ILE A 314 -13.57 -20.14 -7.33
CA ILE A 314 -13.55 -19.15 -6.26
C ILE A 314 -12.95 -17.86 -6.81
N PRO A 315 -13.76 -16.81 -7.02
CA PRO A 315 -13.28 -15.53 -7.51
C PRO A 315 -12.72 -14.67 -6.37
N ASN A 316 -11.63 -13.96 -6.65
CA ASN A 316 -11.06 -12.95 -5.75
C ASN A 316 -10.86 -13.46 -4.31
N MET A 317 -10.11 -14.55 -4.19
CA MET A 317 -9.87 -15.25 -2.94
C MET A 317 -8.65 -14.65 -2.22
N GLN A 318 -8.77 -14.44 -0.91
CA GLN A 318 -7.65 -14.09 -0.05
C GLN A 318 -7.63 -14.98 1.19
N ILE A 319 -6.48 -15.58 1.49
CA ILE A 319 -6.30 -16.45 2.65
C ILE A 319 -5.04 -16.08 3.42
N GLN A 320 -5.10 -16.14 4.74
CA GLN A 320 -3.93 -16.03 5.60
C GLN A 320 -4.02 -17.01 6.76
N VAL A 321 -2.85 -17.49 7.19
CA VAL A 321 -2.70 -18.39 8.33
C VAL A 321 -1.98 -17.65 9.46
N ASP A 322 -2.35 -17.96 10.70
CA ASP A 322 -1.81 -17.41 11.94
C ASP A 322 -1.94 -15.88 12.05
N ALA A 323 -3.09 -15.30 11.65
CA ALA A 323 -3.31 -13.86 11.74
C ALA A 323 -4.77 -13.44 12.02
N LYS A 324 -4.95 -12.38 12.82
CA LYS A 324 -6.26 -11.76 13.09
C LYS A 324 -6.71 -10.78 12.00
N ARG A 325 -5.75 -10.22 11.26
CA ARG A 325 -5.96 -9.25 10.17
C ARG A 325 -5.09 -9.66 8.99
N PHE A 326 -5.54 -9.33 7.78
CA PHE A 326 -4.74 -9.58 6.59
C PHE A 326 -3.48 -8.71 6.61
N GLY A 327 -2.32 -9.37 6.56
CA GLY A 327 -1.01 -8.78 6.32
C GLY A 327 -0.74 -8.61 4.84
N ASP A 328 0.52 -8.48 4.48
CA ASP A 328 0.94 -8.23 3.11
C ASP A 328 0.54 -9.39 2.19
N ALA A 329 0.07 -9.05 0.99
CA ALA A 329 -0.48 -10.03 0.05
C ALA A 329 0.60 -10.54 -0.92
N TYR A 330 0.70 -11.86 -1.02
CA TYR A 330 1.40 -12.61 -2.03
C TYR A 330 0.40 -12.96 -3.14
N ASP A 331 0.52 -12.24 -4.26
CA ASP A 331 -0.42 -12.37 -5.38
C ASP A 331 -0.19 -13.66 -6.19
N CYS A 332 -1.27 -14.24 -6.71
CA CYS A 332 -1.22 -15.46 -7.54
C CYS A 332 -0.54 -15.30 -8.91
N VAL A 333 -0.26 -14.06 -9.33
CA VAL A 333 0.38 -13.76 -10.61
C VAL A 333 1.84 -13.40 -10.36
N ASN A 334 2.75 -14.05 -11.06
CA ASN A 334 4.16 -13.70 -11.03
C ASN A 334 4.35 -12.28 -11.57
N PHE A 335 5.21 -11.50 -10.92
CA PHE A 335 5.57 -10.15 -11.36
C PHE A 335 6.03 -10.10 -12.84
N THR A 336 6.68 -11.16 -13.30
CA THR A 336 7.24 -11.33 -14.64
C THR A 336 7.17 -12.79 -15.05
N THR A 337 6.81 -13.05 -16.31
CA THR A 337 6.74 -14.42 -16.84
C THR A 337 8.07 -14.88 -17.42
N ILE A 338 8.27 -16.20 -17.51
CA ILE A 338 9.48 -16.80 -18.10
C ILE A 338 9.74 -16.26 -19.52
N PRO A 339 8.74 -16.14 -20.42
CA PRO A 339 8.95 -15.56 -21.75
C PRO A 339 9.42 -14.09 -21.74
N ILE A 340 8.96 -13.28 -20.78
CA ILE A 340 9.39 -11.88 -20.67
C ILE A 340 10.86 -11.82 -20.24
N TRP A 341 11.27 -12.66 -19.28
CA TRP A 341 12.66 -12.72 -18.84
C TRP A 341 13.61 -13.18 -19.94
N THR A 342 13.24 -14.21 -20.70
CA THR A 342 14.06 -14.67 -21.83
C THR A 342 14.10 -13.63 -22.94
N GLY A 343 13.00 -12.92 -23.19
CA GLY A 343 12.95 -11.81 -24.13
C GLY A 343 13.86 -10.64 -23.73
N ILE A 344 13.80 -10.19 -22.48
CA ILE A 344 14.68 -9.15 -21.95
C ILE A 344 16.14 -9.59 -22.01
N PHE A 345 16.43 -10.84 -21.65
CA PHE A 345 17.79 -11.37 -21.69
C PHE A 345 18.38 -11.36 -23.11
N VAL A 346 17.64 -11.87 -24.10
CA VAL A 346 18.10 -11.91 -25.51
C VAL A 346 18.23 -10.49 -26.08
N THR A 347 17.27 -9.61 -25.81
CA THR A 347 17.32 -8.22 -26.31
C THR A 347 18.45 -7.43 -25.68
N ALA A 348 18.76 -7.63 -24.39
CA ALA A 348 19.92 -7.03 -23.74
C ALA A 348 21.25 -7.53 -24.33
N MET A 349 21.34 -8.82 -24.65
CA MET A 349 22.53 -9.41 -25.30
C MET A 349 22.74 -8.86 -26.72
N LEU A 350 21.69 -8.77 -27.54
CA LEU A 350 21.79 -8.15 -28.86
C LEU A 350 22.08 -6.65 -28.77
N GLY A 351 21.49 -5.98 -27.78
CA GLY A 351 21.74 -4.57 -27.50
C GLY A 351 23.20 -4.29 -27.13
N SER A 352 23.85 -5.15 -26.34
CA SER A 352 25.26 -4.95 -25.98
C SER A 352 26.19 -5.09 -27.19
N ILE A 353 25.93 -6.04 -28.09
CA ILE A 353 26.67 -6.22 -29.35
C ILE A 353 26.45 -5.01 -30.27
N MET A 354 25.22 -4.51 -30.36
CA MET A 354 24.89 -3.33 -31.16
C MET A 354 25.58 -2.07 -30.63
N ILE A 355 25.57 -1.87 -29.31
CA ILE A 355 26.28 -0.75 -28.67
C ILE A 355 27.78 -0.85 -28.98
N TRP A 356 28.37 -2.04 -28.84
CA TRP A 356 29.78 -2.27 -29.14
C TRP A 356 30.11 -1.94 -30.61
N ALA A 357 29.28 -2.39 -31.56
CA ALA A 357 29.44 -2.08 -32.97
C ALA A 357 29.38 -0.56 -33.25
N ILE A 358 28.41 0.14 -32.64
CA ILE A 358 28.27 1.59 -32.79
C ILE A 358 29.46 2.33 -32.18
N THR A 359 29.96 1.90 -31.01
CA THR A 359 31.16 2.51 -30.41
C THR A 359 32.40 2.36 -31.29
N MET A 360 32.56 1.21 -31.97
CA MET A 360 33.67 1.01 -32.91
C MET A 360 33.53 1.88 -34.16
N ILE A 361 32.32 2.06 -34.69
CA ILE A 361 32.08 2.98 -35.82
C ILE A 361 32.35 4.43 -35.42
N MET A 362 32.00 4.81 -34.18
CA MET A 362 32.21 6.18 -33.68
C MET A 362 33.68 6.54 -33.49
N ASP A 363 34.58 5.56 -33.31
CA ASP A 363 36.03 5.77 -33.18
C ASP A 363 36.78 5.65 -34.52
N ILE A 364 36.08 5.55 -35.66
CA ILE A 364 36.74 5.67 -36.96
C ILE A 364 37.21 7.11 -37.15
N ARG A 365 38.52 7.30 -37.05
CA ARG A 365 39.18 8.56 -37.36
C ARG A 365 39.56 8.59 -38.83
N THR A 366 39.18 9.65 -39.52
CA THR A 366 39.66 9.92 -40.88
C THR A 366 41.15 10.24 -40.83
N MET A 367 41.91 9.80 -41.84
CA MET A 367 43.34 10.09 -41.93
C MET A 367 43.55 11.62 -41.96
N ASP A 368 44.36 12.12 -41.02
CA ASP A 368 44.59 13.56 -40.79
C ASP A 368 45.35 14.22 -41.95
N ARG A 369 46.20 13.45 -42.62
CA ARG A 369 47.05 13.96 -43.69
C ARG A 369 47.17 12.93 -44.80
N PHE A 370 46.74 13.33 -46.00
CA PHE A 370 47.07 12.60 -47.21
C PHE A 370 48.55 12.84 -47.52
N ASP A 371 49.27 11.76 -47.83
CA ASP A 371 50.69 11.85 -48.17
C ASP A 371 50.83 12.60 -49.50
N ASP A 372 51.33 13.84 -49.44
CA ASP A 372 51.52 14.69 -50.61
C ASP A 372 52.73 14.17 -51.39
N PRO A 373 52.60 13.76 -52.67
CA PRO A 373 53.70 13.25 -53.48
C PRO A 373 54.84 14.27 -53.70
N LYS A 374 54.68 15.52 -53.25
CA LYS A 374 55.72 16.57 -53.25
C LYS A 374 56.28 16.88 -51.85
N GLY A 375 55.83 16.20 -50.80
CA GLY A 375 56.36 16.33 -49.45
C GLY A 375 57.73 15.69 -49.30
N LYS A 376 58.63 16.30 -48.51
CA LYS A 376 59.98 15.75 -48.27
C LYS A 376 59.90 14.38 -47.61
N THR A 377 60.63 13.40 -48.13
CA THR A 377 60.74 12.04 -47.61
C THR A 377 61.33 12.02 -46.20
N ILE A 378 60.74 11.20 -45.31
CA ILE A 378 61.26 11.02 -43.95
C ILE A 378 62.57 10.22 -44.02
N THR A 379 63.66 10.86 -43.60
CA THR A 379 64.96 10.21 -43.43
C THR A 379 65.03 9.60 -42.03
N ILE A 380 65.07 8.26 -41.95
CA ILE A 380 65.36 7.54 -40.70
C ILE A 380 66.88 7.38 -40.61
N SER A 381 67.51 8.04 -39.65
CA SER A 381 68.92 7.81 -39.34
C SER A 381 69.06 6.49 -38.59
N ALA A 382 69.60 5.46 -39.26
CA ALA A 382 70.12 4.30 -38.57
C ALA A 382 71.42 4.71 -37.86
N LEU A 383 71.46 4.59 -36.53
CA LEU A 383 72.73 4.58 -35.82
C LEU A 383 73.36 3.20 -36.01
N GLU A 384 74.56 3.18 -36.59
CA GLU A 384 75.47 2.04 -36.56
C GLU A 384 76.30 2.06 -35.26
#